data_AF-A0A3C0ZZX9-F1
#
_entry.id   AF-A0A3C0ZZX9-F1
#
_cell.length_a   1.000
_cell.length_b   1.000
_cell.length_c   1.000
_cell.angle_alpha   90.00
_cell.angle_beta   90.00
_cell.angle_gamma   90.00
#
_symmetry.space_group_name_H-M   'P 1'
#
loop_
_entity.id
_entity.type
_entity.pdbx_description
1 polymer ?
#
loop_
_entity_poly.entity_id
_entity_poly.type
_entity_poly.pdbx_seq_one_letter_code
_entity_poly.pdbx_strand_id
1 'polypeptide(L)' 'MLDQAAVEEFLDSKLSDAGIEIPLDIKKSDLVSAFCEYTENDYYEWLKDNFKSFFNHYRPDWDWIREKIREDK' A
#
# COMPACT_ATOMS: atom_id res chain seq x y z
N MET A 1 -9.18 8.66 -3.25
CA MET A 1 -8.45 9.90 -2.94
C MET A 1 -8.48 10.10 -1.44
N LEU A 2 -7.36 9.80 -0.80
CA LEU A 2 -7.12 10.08 0.60
C LEU A 2 -7.27 11.59 0.86
N ASP A 3 -7.82 11.92 2.03
CA ASP A 3 -7.86 13.30 2.49
C ASP A 3 -6.44 13.73 2.87
N GLN A 4 -5.89 14.72 2.15
CA GLN A 4 -4.50 15.15 2.32
C GLN A 4 -4.23 15.74 3.71
N ALA A 5 -5.21 16.42 4.32
CA ALA A 5 -5.04 17.01 5.64
C ALA A 5 -4.97 15.92 6.73
N ALA A 6 -5.84 14.90 6.63
CA ALA A 6 -5.79 13.74 7.51
C ALA A 6 -4.48 12.94 7.34
N VAL A 7 -3.97 12.80 6.11
CA VAL A 7 -2.68 12.16 5.85
C VAL A 7 -1.51 12.98 6.40
N GLU A 8 -1.57 14.30 6.27
CA GLU A 8 -0.55 15.20 6.84
C GLU A 8 -0.44 15.05 8.36
N GLU A 9 -1.57 15.09 9.08
CA GLU A 9 -1.62 14.89 10.53
C GLU A 9 -1.11 13.49 10.93
N PHE A 10 -1.50 12.47 10.17
CA PHE A 10 -1.02 11.11 10.37
C PHE A 10 0.50 11.01 10.22
N LEU A 11 1.06 11.59 9.16
CA LEU A 11 2.50 11.58 8.91
C LEU A 11 3.26 12.36 9.99
N ASP A 12 2.75 13.50 10.46
CA ASP A 12 3.36 14.23 11.58
C ASP A 12 3.46 13.37 12.83
N SER A 13 2.36 12.70 13.21
CA SER A 13 2.35 11.81 14.36
C SER A 13 3.34 10.67 14.19
N LYS A 14 3.35 9.99 13.04
CA LYS A 14 4.17 8.79 12.84
C LYS A 14 5.65 9.08 12.65
N LEU A 15 5.99 10.17 11.98
CA LEU A 15 7.39 10.60 11.84
C LEU A 15 7.95 11.05 13.19
N SER A 16 7.17 11.79 13.98
CA SER A 16 7.55 12.18 15.34
C SER A 16 7.74 10.97 16.26
N ASP A 17 6.78 10.04 16.30
CA ASP A 17 6.86 8.80 17.09
C ASP A 17 8.10 7.96 16.71
N ALA A 18 8.48 7.97 15.43
CA ALA A 18 9.63 7.24 14.92
C ALA A 18 10.97 8.02 15.03
N GLY A 19 10.95 9.28 15.48
CA GLY A 19 12.13 10.15 15.52
C GLY A 19 12.72 10.46 14.14
N ILE A 20 11.89 10.49 13.09
CA ILE A 20 12.29 10.76 11.72
C ILE A 20 12.04 12.24 11.40
N GLU A 21 13.11 12.95 11.05
CA GLU A 21 13.01 14.34 10.57
C GLU A 21 12.89 14.40 9.05
N ILE A 22 12.03 15.29 8.55
CA ILE A 22 11.91 15.55 7.11
C ILE A 22 13.14 16.37 6.66
N PRO A 23 13.90 15.93 5.65
CA PRO A 23 15.00 16.70 5.08
C PRO A 23 14.58 18.11 4.63
N LEU A 24 15.45 19.10 4.81
CA LEU A 24 15.14 20.52 4.54
C LEU A 24 14.82 20.81 3.06
N ASP A 25 15.30 19.97 2.15
CA ASP A 25 15.06 20.06 0.70
C ASP A 25 13.71 19.44 0.28
N ILE A 26 13.04 18.71 1.17
CA ILE A 26 11.74 18.09 0.92
C ILE A 26 10.63 18.95 1.53
N LYS A 27 9.72 19.43 0.69
CA LYS A 27 8.50 20.08 1.17
C LYS A 27 7.55 19.02 1.72
N LYS A 28 6.99 19.30 2.89
CA LYS A 28 5.99 18.44 3.54
C LYS A 28 4.78 18.14 2.64
N SER A 29 4.28 19.12 1.89
CA SER A 29 3.19 18.94 0.92
C SER A 29 3.51 17.92 -0.17
N ASP A 30 4.76 17.92 -0.64
CA ASP A 30 5.22 17.03 -1.70
C ASP A 30 5.35 15.60 -1.15
N LEU A 31 5.82 15.46 0.10
CA LEU A 31 5.84 14.18 0.82
C LEU A 31 4.43 13.62 1.02
N VAL A 32 3.48 14.43 1.48
CA VAL A 32 2.07 14.03 1.65
C VAL A 32 1.50 13.56 0.32
N SER A 33 1.72 14.31 -0.76
CA SER A 33 1.22 13.97 -2.09
C SER A 33 1.81 12.66 -2.60
N ALA A 34 3.13 12.47 -2.46
CA ALA A 34 3.81 11.24 -2.84
C ALA A 34 3.34 10.04 -2.01
N PHE A 35 3.12 10.22 -0.70
CA PHE A 35 2.61 9.16 0.16
C PHE A 35 1.18 8.76 -0.19
N CYS A 36 0.30 9.73 -0.49
CA CYS A 36 -1.03 9.46 -1.00
C CYS A 36 -0.98 8.66 -2.31
N GLU A 37 -0.14 9.09 -3.26
CA GLU A 37 0.03 8.40 -4.53
C GLU A 37 0.53 6.97 -4.35
N TYR A 38 1.55 6.76 -3.51
CA TYR A 38 2.05 5.43 -3.17
C TYR A 38 0.96 4.56 -2.53
N THR A 39 0.25 5.10 -1.54
CA THR A 39 -0.78 4.34 -0.80
C THR A 39 -1.95 3.96 -1.68
N GLU A 40 -2.33 4.81 -2.63
CA GLU A 40 -3.43 4.51 -3.53
C GLU A 40 -2.97 3.68 -4.73
N ASN A 41 -2.02 4.19 -5.53
CA ASN A 41 -1.64 3.55 -6.79
C ASN A 41 -0.81 2.29 -6.57
N ASP A 42 0.24 2.35 -5.74
CA ASP A 42 1.14 1.21 -5.60
C ASP A 42 0.47 0.06 -4.82
N TYR A 43 -0.46 0.36 -3.91
CA TYR A 43 -1.32 -0.67 -3.31
C TYR A 43 -2.17 -1.39 -4.36
N TYR A 44 -2.79 -0.65 -5.30
CA TYR A 44 -3.57 -1.28 -6.36
C TYR A 44 -2.69 -2.06 -7.33
N GLU A 45 -1.49 -1.57 -7.69
CA GLU A 45 -0.56 -2.33 -8.53
C GLU A 45 -0.07 -3.60 -7.83
N TRP A 46 0.28 -3.52 -6.55
CA TRP A 46 0.62 -4.69 -5.74
C TRP A 46 -0.53 -5.71 -5.72
N LEU A 47 -1.77 -5.26 -5.48
CA LEU A 47 -2.93 -6.15 -5.52
C LEU A 47 -3.15 -6.77 -6.91
N LYS A 48 -3.01 -5.99 -7.98
CA LYS A 48 -3.16 -6.47 -9.36
C LYS A 48 -2.13 -7.54 -9.69
N ASP A 49 -0.89 -7.35 -9.28
CA ASP A 49 0.17 -8.32 -9.55
C ASP A 49 0.02 -9.58 -8.71
N ASN A 50 -0.40 -9.46 -7.44
CA ASN A 50 -0.76 -10.62 -6.63
C ASN A 50 -2.00 -11.35 -7.17
N PHE A 51 -3.00 -10.63 -7.69
CA PHE A 51 -4.15 -11.25 -8.36
C PHE A 51 -3.69 -12.07 -9.56
N LYS A 52 -2.84 -11.51 -10.42
CA LYS A 52 -2.28 -12.25 -11.57
C LYS A 52 -1.52 -13.48 -11.09
N SER A 53 -0.69 -13.35 -10.07
CA SER A 53 0.07 -14.47 -9.51
C SER A 53 -0.84 -15.57 -8.95
N PHE A 54 -1.80 -15.19 -8.10
CA PHE A 54 -2.73 -16.11 -7.44
C PHE A 54 -3.62 -16.87 -8.44
N PHE A 55 -4.08 -16.20 -9.50
CA PHE A 55 -4.89 -16.83 -10.55
C PHE A 55 -4.06 -17.29 -11.75
N ASN A 56 -2.75 -17.55 -11.54
CA ASN A 56 -1.82 -18.10 -12.53
C ASN A 56 -1.95 -17.42 -13.91
N HIS A 57 -1.76 -16.11 -13.92
CA HIS A 57 -1.89 -15.24 -15.09
C HIS A 57 -3.19 -15.49 -15.88
N TYR A 58 -4.32 -15.46 -15.17
CA TYR A 58 -5.67 -15.67 -15.70
C TYR A 58 -5.97 -17.13 -16.15
N ARG A 59 -5.20 -18.12 -15.66
CA ARG A 59 -5.43 -19.56 -15.84
C ARG A 59 -5.55 -20.26 -14.48
N PRO A 60 -6.64 -20.03 -13.75
CA PRO A 60 -6.75 -20.43 -12.36
C PRO A 60 -6.66 -21.95 -12.16
N ASP A 61 -5.81 -22.37 -11.22
CA ASP A 61 -5.80 -23.73 -10.69
C ASP A 61 -6.74 -23.80 -9.48
N TRP A 62 -7.97 -24.22 -9.73
CA TRP A 62 -9.00 -24.27 -8.69
C TRP A 62 -8.78 -25.37 -7.67
N ASP A 63 -8.03 -26.43 -7.99
CA ASP A 63 -7.75 -27.49 -7.04
C ASP A 63 -6.71 -26.99 -6.01
N TRP A 64 -5.64 -26.35 -6.47
CA TRP A 64 -4.68 -25.67 -5.60
C TRP A 64 -5.34 -24.58 -4.72
N ILE A 65 -6.23 -23.75 -5.29
CA ILE A 65 -6.96 -22.73 -4.52
C ILE A 65 -7.84 -23.37 -3.44
N ARG A 66 -8.55 -24.47 -3.75
CA ARG A 66 -9.37 -25.19 -2.76
C ARG A 66 -8.52 -25.79 -1.63
N GLU A 67 -7.32 -26.25 -1.92
CA GLU A 67 -6.37 -26.72 -0.91
C GLU A 67 -5.97 -25.57 0.02
N LYS A 68 -5.58 -24.41 -0.53
CA LYS A 68 -5.24 -23.22 0.27
C LYS A 68 -6.37 -22.78 1.22
N ILE A 69 -7.61 -22.76 0.73
CA ILE A 69 -8.79 -22.41 1.55
C ILE A 69 -9.01 -23.41 2.70
N ARG A 70 -8.62 -24.68 2.52
CA ARG A 70 -8.76 -25.71 3.55
C ARG A 70 -7.62 -25.68 4.56
N GLU A 71 -6.42 -25.27 4.15
CA GLU A 71 -5.24 -25.12 5.02
C GLU A 71 -5.37 -23.94 6.00
N ASP A 72 -6.12 -22.90 5.63
CA ASP A 72 -6.36 -21.70 6.47
C ASP A 72 -7.48 -21.89 7.55
N LYS A 73 -7.92 -23.12 7.80
CA LYS A 73 -8.89 -23.48 8.86
C LYS A 73 -8.25 -24.32 9.95
#